data_AF-B4K690-F1
#
_entry.id   AF-B4K690-F1
#
_cell.length_a   1.000
_cell.length_b   1.000
_cell.length_c   1.000
_cell.angle_alpha   90.00
_cell.angle_beta   90.00
_cell.angle_gamma   90.00
#
_symmetry.space_group_name_H-M   'P 1'
#
loop_
_entity.id
_entity.type
_entity.pdbx_description
1 polymer ?
#
loop_
_entity_poly.entity_id
_entity_poly.type
_entity_poly.pdbx_seq_one_letter_code
_entity_poly.pdbx_strand_id
1 'polypeptide(L)'
;MEKKSSSERSRHPSRRPKQSFRDEMAPKPVHPRALRFHGLFGEKLVRQHFIVDDRWTPDSLCRQFSGMADLLARFAIFKRHEIKANRLRAIQESKRLKSQCRDGGAKLRNIISADNTVAVRNLLIAYKDMQRLYQKMPIHLVADSINQRTFVLRKERDRLEYRLSQLKVDYRRKLKHRAVLENHIKYQNEFELAEDVKSREFIKRVENSQVRLKAIKAINIAYMKMVQVLSNDAIYYDPILRSLSDDMEDQATFINHIIYLGTPAIARYKELNLEYQQLEEKSRRNIHDYQSKLGLLKTSSRNTLEQFKSKRTVRKLDEVVIQHHYVRETHGMLLLKNVIKVIEKVIRDLKFGTLCAQASEIYPRMRSGIERNHKLLEVAELQEIGRYNLEDRKTYALVLKCLLANNLGSEEIERLEKIKQLRTELAAEEKIEQDTLRYMKDRGDVFIMFRWSLWHLYEVLTHVDCNSRIIRQKYPNSYLNLPLLKFELLNMHSQPPDLFPVDIEEIMSVLKRKMFKLTKAYKSEMESFIPLSVEKYHSDYMETCDAAKYSSEDQEQSAIPNDVLLNEKTLYDIPSRKQIKVLSAKVIDQAIKISNT
;
A
#
# COMPACT_ATOMS: atom_id res chain seq x y z
N MET A 1 18.74 -45.38 -59.11
CA MET A 1 18.71 -45.38 -60.59
C MET A 1 19.33 -44.08 -61.06
N GLU A 2 20.22 -44.14 -62.06
CA GLU A 2 20.60 -43.06 -63.01
C GLU A 2 21.05 -41.68 -62.46
N LYS A 3 22.07 -41.00 -63.01
CA LYS A 3 22.94 -41.26 -64.18
C LYS A 3 24.22 -40.41 -64.07
N LYS A 4 25.32 -40.93 -64.65
CA LYS A 4 26.45 -40.22 -65.29
C LYS A 4 27.35 -39.33 -64.40
N SER A 5 28.64 -39.66 -64.19
CA SER A 5 29.78 -39.65 -65.15
C SER A 5 30.14 -38.22 -65.57
N SER A 6 31.36 -37.72 -65.72
CA SER A 6 32.75 -38.24 -65.74
C SER A 6 33.53 -37.17 -66.54
N SER A 7 34.73 -36.76 -66.12
CA SER A 7 35.78 -36.04 -66.91
C SER A 7 36.68 -35.33 -65.89
N GLU A 8 37.84 -35.89 -65.54
CA GLU A 8 39.13 -35.68 -66.22
C GLU A 8 39.64 -34.23 -66.19
N ARG A 9 40.82 -34.04 -65.56
CA ARG A 9 41.79 -33.02 -66.00
C ARG A 9 43.23 -33.42 -65.66
N SER A 10 43.97 -33.74 -66.72
CA SER A 10 45.41 -33.51 -66.89
C SER A 10 46.36 -33.87 -65.74
N ARG A 11 46.93 -35.08 -65.79
CA ARG A 11 48.29 -35.32 -65.28
C ARG A 11 49.29 -34.60 -66.19
N HIS A 12 49.89 -33.51 -65.73
CA HIS A 12 51.04 -32.92 -66.43
C HIS A 12 52.32 -33.73 -66.16
N PRO A 13 53.22 -33.87 -67.15
CA PRO A 13 54.44 -34.66 -66.99
C PRO A 13 55.41 -33.98 -66.02
N SER A 14 56.03 -34.77 -65.14
CA SER A 14 57.09 -34.31 -64.25
C SER A 14 58.31 -33.85 -65.05
N ARG A 15 58.48 -32.53 -65.21
CA ARG A 15 59.76 -31.95 -65.64
C ARG A 15 60.81 -32.34 -64.61
N ARG A 16 61.71 -33.27 -64.95
CA ARG A 16 62.97 -33.44 -64.22
C ARG A 16 63.72 -32.09 -64.27
N PRO A 17 63.98 -31.41 -63.14
CA PRO A 17 64.97 -30.35 -63.15
C PRO A 17 66.32 -31.00 -63.47
N LYS A 18 67.12 -30.38 -64.35
CA LYS A 18 68.52 -30.76 -64.51
C LYS A 18 69.17 -30.63 -63.13
N GLN A 19 69.87 -31.68 -62.66
CA GLN A 19 70.77 -31.53 -61.51
C GLN A 19 71.87 -30.55 -61.92
N SER A 20 71.73 -29.28 -61.55
CA SER A 20 72.92 -28.48 -61.30
C SER A 20 73.61 -29.09 -60.10
N PHE A 21 74.94 -29.14 -60.12
CA PHE A 21 75.69 -29.31 -58.88
C PHE A 21 75.17 -28.26 -57.89
N ARG A 22 74.67 -28.73 -56.75
CA ARG A 22 74.32 -27.91 -55.58
C ARG A 22 75.24 -28.38 -54.48
N ASP A 23 76.01 -27.47 -53.91
CA ASP A 23 76.71 -27.75 -52.65
C ASP A 23 75.67 -28.14 -51.60
N GLU A 24 75.80 -29.33 -51.02
CA GLU A 24 74.90 -29.79 -49.95
C GLU A 24 75.04 -28.95 -48.66
N MET A 25 76.13 -28.16 -48.56
CA MET A 25 76.36 -27.17 -47.51
C MET A 25 75.75 -25.79 -47.78
N ALA A 26 75.18 -25.52 -48.96
CA ALA A 26 74.60 -24.22 -49.27
C ALA A 26 73.23 -24.03 -48.61
N PRO A 27 73.00 -22.97 -47.80
CA PRO A 27 71.68 -22.67 -47.25
C PRO A 27 70.68 -22.35 -48.36
N LYS A 28 69.43 -22.77 -48.18
CA LYS A 28 68.36 -22.59 -49.18
C LYS A 28 68.11 -21.08 -49.43
N PRO A 29 67.87 -20.65 -50.69
CA PRO A 29 67.50 -19.27 -50.97
C PRO A 29 66.13 -18.94 -50.37
N VAL A 30 66.05 -17.82 -49.64
CA VAL A 30 64.86 -17.39 -48.89
C VAL A 30 64.14 -16.26 -49.66
N HIS A 31 62.82 -16.25 -49.61
CA HIS A 31 61.96 -15.20 -50.18
C HIS A 31 61.06 -14.61 -49.07
N PRO A 32 60.81 -13.28 -49.08
CA PRO A 32 59.96 -12.66 -48.06
C PRO A 32 58.51 -13.17 -48.13
N ARG A 33 57.89 -13.41 -46.97
CA ARG A 33 56.49 -13.84 -46.87
C ARG A 33 55.53 -12.78 -47.40
N ALA A 34 54.43 -13.22 -48.02
CA ALA A 34 53.41 -12.30 -48.51
C ALA A 34 52.59 -11.70 -47.35
N LEU A 35 52.42 -10.37 -47.35
CA LEU A 35 51.68 -9.57 -46.35
C LEU A 35 50.32 -10.14 -45.91
N ARG A 36 49.65 -10.90 -46.79
CA ARG A 36 48.35 -11.55 -46.53
C ARG A 36 48.39 -12.62 -45.43
N PHE A 37 49.56 -13.19 -45.14
CA PHE A 37 49.76 -14.21 -44.11
C PHE A 37 50.38 -13.66 -42.81
N HIS A 38 50.69 -12.36 -42.75
CA HIS A 38 51.28 -11.72 -41.58
C HIS A 38 50.23 -11.44 -40.49
N GLY A 39 50.53 -11.78 -39.24
CA GLY A 39 49.58 -11.70 -38.12
C GLY A 39 49.04 -10.30 -37.81
N LEU A 40 49.73 -9.24 -38.23
CA LEU A 40 49.33 -7.84 -37.96
C LEU A 40 48.74 -7.11 -39.18
N PHE A 41 48.96 -7.62 -40.40
CA PHE A 41 48.59 -6.94 -41.66
C PHE A 41 47.66 -7.78 -42.57
N GLY A 42 47.34 -9.01 -42.16
CA GLY A 42 46.37 -9.85 -42.84
C GLY A 42 44.96 -9.24 -42.81
N GLU A 43 44.41 -8.94 -43.99
CA GLU A 43 43.11 -8.30 -44.24
C GLU A 43 41.93 -8.90 -43.43
N LYS A 44 41.99 -10.19 -43.08
CA LYS A 44 40.98 -10.89 -42.27
C LYS A 44 41.04 -10.54 -40.77
N LEU A 45 42.23 -10.26 -40.25
CA LEU A 45 42.46 -9.90 -38.84
C LEU A 45 42.14 -8.42 -38.60
N VAL A 46 42.34 -7.57 -39.62
CA VAL A 46 41.97 -6.14 -39.58
C VAL A 46 40.47 -5.93 -39.30
N ARG A 47 39.60 -6.82 -39.79
CA ARG A 47 38.13 -6.74 -39.53
C ARG A 47 37.74 -7.04 -38.09
N GLN A 48 38.61 -7.67 -37.30
CA GLN A 48 38.34 -7.98 -35.89
C GLN A 48 38.62 -6.78 -34.96
N HIS A 49 39.13 -5.66 -35.48
CA HIS A 49 39.26 -4.39 -34.75
C HIS A 49 37.92 -3.61 -34.64
N PHE A 50 36.79 -4.31 -34.62
CA PHE A 50 35.41 -3.82 -34.41
C PHE A 50 34.93 -2.65 -35.30
N ILE A 51 34.36 -2.97 -36.46
CA ILE A 51 33.56 -2.05 -37.27
C ILE A 51 32.19 -2.69 -37.63
N VAL A 52 31.14 -2.27 -36.90
CA VAL A 52 29.67 -2.43 -37.14
C VAL A 52 28.97 -3.76 -36.70
N ASP A 53 27.65 -3.69 -36.38
CA ASP A 53 26.75 -4.72 -35.78
C ASP A 53 25.37 -4.76 -36.51
N ASP A 54 24.72 -5.93 -36.58
CA ASP A 54 23.54 -6.28 -37.41
C ASP A 54 22.31 -6.72 -36.56
N ARG A 55 21.41 -5.79 -36.18
CA ARG A 55 20.38 -6.07 -35.13
C ARG A 55 18.93 -6.35 -35.56
N TRP A 56 18.59 -6.46 -36.84
CA TRP A 56 17.19 -6.63 -37.28
C TRP A 56 17.04 -7.74 -38.34
N THR A 57 16.30 -8.81 -38.01
CA THR A 57 16.00 -9.94 -38.91
C THR A 57 14.50 -10.02 -39.25
N PRO A 58 14.10 -10.16 -40.53
CA PRO A 58 12.69 -10.16 -40.96
C PRO A 58 11.76 -11.20 -40.29
N ASP A 59 12.29 -12.32 -39.80
CA ASP A 59 11.52 -13.40 -39.15
C ASP A 59 10.72 -12.97 -37.91
N SER A 60 11.06 -11.85 -37.27
CA SER A 60 10.28 -11.32 -36.14
C SER A 60 8.90 -10.82 -36.56
N LEU A 61 8.78 -10.34 -37.80
CA LEU A 61 7.61 -9.65 -38.33
C LEU A 61 6.53 -10.67 -38.78
N CYS A 62 6.94 -11.74 -39.46
CA CYS A 62 6.02 -12.80 -39.91
C CYS A 62 5.30 -13.54 -38.77
N ARG A 63 5.97 -13.74 -37.61
CA ARG A 63 5.35 -14.41 -36.45
C ARG A 63 4.17 -13.63 -35.85
N GLN A 64 4.20 -12.29 -35.88
CA GLN A 64 3.15 -11.47 -35.27
C GLN A 64 1.83 -11.52 -36.05
N PHE A 65 1.90 -11.55 -37.39
CA PHE A 65 0.69 -11.56 -38.23
C PHE A 65 -0.04 -12.91 -38.24
N SER A 66 0.67 -14.03 -38.03
CA SER A 66 0.03 -15.37 -37.98
C SER A 66 -1.00 -15.51 -36.86
N GLY A 67 -0.76 -14.91 -35.69
CA GLY A 67 -1.68 -15.01 -34.54
C GLY A 67 -3.02 -14.31 -34.72
N MET A 68 -3.08 -13.29 -35.61
CA MET A 68 -4.30 -12.54 -35.90
C MET A 68 -5.31 -13.37 -36.70
N ALA A 69 -4.82 -14.21 -37.62
CA ALA A 69 -5.65 -15.01 -38.53
C ALA A 69 -6.46 -16.10 -37.80
N ASP A 70 -5.81 -16.82 -36.87
CA ASP A 70 -6.44 -17.88 -36.07
C ASP A 70 -7.60 -17.37 -35.20
N LEU A 71 -7.50 -16.13 -34.72
CA LEU A 71 -8.51 -15.52 -33.86
C LEU A 71 -9.81 -15.24 -34.63
N LEU A 72 -9.69 -14.73 -35.87
CA LEU A 72 -10.82 -14.51 -36.78
C LEU A 72 -11.51 -15.82 -37.17
N ALA A 73 -10.75 -16.90 -37.40
CA ALA A 73 -11.31 -18.20 -37.73
C ALA A 73 -12.19 -18.77 -36.59
N ARG A 74 -11.78 -18.61 -35.33
CA ARG A 74 -12.55 -19.06 -34.15
C ARG A 74 -13.86 -18.29 -33.98
N PHE A 75 -13.88 -16.98 -34.26
CA PHE A 75 -15.08 -16.14 -34.15
C PHE A 75 -16.19 -16.58 -35.11
N ALA A 76 -15.85 -16.93 -36.36
CA ALA A 76 -16.81 -17.37 -37.37
C ALA A 76 -17.55 -18.67 -36.97
N ILE A 77 -16.87 -19.60 -36.30
CA ILE A 77 -17.47 -20.85 -35.79
C ILE A 77 -18.50 -20.54 -34.69
N PHE A 78 -18.16 -19.67 -33.74
CA PHE A 78 -19.04 -19.30 -32.63
C PHE A 78 -20.37 -18.71 -33.12
N LYS A 79 -20.32 -17.78 -34.09
CA LYS A 79 -21.52 -17.16 -34.68
C LYS A 79 -22.48 -18.17 -35.34
N ARG A 80 -21.98 -19.25 -35.95
CA ARG A 80 -22.82 -20.34 -36.50
C ARG A 80 -23.60 -21.08 -35.40
N HIS A 81 -22.98 -21.35 -34.26
CA HIS A 81 -23.64 -22.03 -33.14
C HIS A 81 -24.74 -21.18 -32.50
N GLU A 82 -24.49 -19.87 -32.34
CA GLU A 82 -25.45 -18.90 -31.80
C GLU A 82 -26.75 -18.86 -32.62
N ILE A 83 -26.64 -18.76 -33.96
CA ILE A 83 -27.80 -18.74 -34.87
C ILE A 83 -28.61 -20.04 -34.77
N LYS A 84 -27.93 -21.20 -34.68
CA LYS A 84 -28.60 -22.51 -34.55
C LYS A 84 -29.37 -22.61 -33.22
N ALA A 85 -28.80 -22.13 -32.12
CA ALA A 85 -29.44 -22.14 -30.81
C ALA A 85 -30.71 -21.26 -30.77
N ASN A 86 -30.63 -20.06 -31.35
CA ASN A 86 -31.76 -19.12 -31.37
C ASN A 86 -32.96 -19.67 -32.17
N ARG A 87 -32.70 -20.34 -33.31
CA ARG A 87 -33.77 -21.01 -34.10
C ARG A 87 -34.49 -22.10 -33.31
N LEU A 88 -33.78 -22.86 -32.48
CA LEU A 88 -34.38 -23.94 -31.67
C LEU A 88 -35.29 -23.39 -30.56
N ARG A 89 -34.92 -22.28 -29.91
CA ARG A 89 -35.76 -21.62 -28.89
C ARG A 89 -37.10 -21.16 -29.47
N ALA A 90 -37.08 -20.46 -30.60
CA ALA A 90 -38.30 -19.96 -31.25
C ALA A 90 -39.30 -21.09 -31.60
N ILE A 91 -38.80 -22.27 -32.00
CA ILE A 91 -39.63 -23.45 -32.28
C ILE A 91 -40.28 -24.00 -31.00
N GLN A 92 -39.57 -24.01 -29.88
CA GLN A 92 -40.10 -24.46 -28.59
C GLN A 92 -41.20 -23.52 -28.07
N GLU A 93 -40.99 -22.21 -28.16
CA GLU A 93 -41.98 -21.20 -27.76
C GLU A 93 -43.26 -21.28 -28.60
N SER A 94 -43.14 -21.45 -29.92
CA SER A 94 -44.29 -21.66 -30.81
C SER A 94 -45.13 -22.89 -30.43
N LYS A 95 -44.48 -23.99 -30.03
CA LYS A 95 -45.19 -25.19 -29.56
C LYS A 95 -45.94 -24.95 -28.24
N ARG A 96 -45.31 -24.23 -27.29
CA ARG A 96 -45.90 -23.87 -25.99
C ARG A 96 -47.14 -22.97 -26.13
N LEU A 97 -47.10 -21.99 -27.02
CA LEU A 97 -48.26 -21.13 -27.27
C LEU A 97 -49.45 -21.93 -27.85
N LYS A 98 -49.18 -22.88 -28.76
CA LYS A 98 -50.23 -23.73 -29.34
C LYS A 98 -50.91 -24.66 -28.33
N SER A 99 -50.22 -25.16 -27.30
CA SER A 99 -50.88 -25.93 -26.23
C SER A 99 -51.73 -25.03 -25.33
N GLN A 100 -51.23 -23.85 -24.95
CA GLN A 100 -51.98 -22.89 -24.12
C GLN A 100 -53.33 -22.47 -24.74
N CYS A 101 -53.39 -22.27 -26.06
CA CYS A 101 -54.65 -21.97 -26.74
C CYS A 101 -55.66 -23.14 -26.69
N ARG A 102 -55.20 -24.39 -26.74
CA ARG A 102 -56.06 -25.59 -26.63
C ARG A 102 -56.61 -25.75 -25.22
N ASP A 103 -55.77 -25.55 -24.20
CA ASP A 103 -56.16 -25.64 -22.79
C ASP A 103 -57.18 -24.55 -22.43
N GLY A 104 -57.03 -23.33 -22.96
CA GLY A 104 -58.01 -22.26 -22.82
C GLY A 104 -59.39 -22.62 -23.41
N GLY A 105 -59.42 -23.22 -24.60
CA GLY A 105 -60.66 -23.69 -25.24
C GLY A 105 -61.31 -24.92 -24.58
N ALA A 106 -60.56 -25.66 -23.75
CA ALA A 106 -61.13 -26.69 -22.89
C ALA A 106 -61.76 -26.07 -21.63
N LYS A 107 -61.06 -25.13 -20.98
CA LYS A 107 -61.58 -24.42 -19.79
C LYS A 107 -62.89 -23.69 -20.10
N LEU A 108 -62.97 -22.95 -21.21
CA LEU A 108 -64.17 -22.21 -21.64
C LEU A 108 -65.43 -23.08 -21.71
N ARG A 109 -65.32 -24.33 -22.20
CA ARG A 109 -66.47 -25.25 -22.28
C ARG A 109 -66.95 -25.71 -20.89
N ASN A 110 -66.03 -25.89 -19.94
CA ASN A 110 -66.38 -26.28 -18.57
C ASN A 110 -67.04 -25.14 -17.75
N ILE A 111 -66.99 -23.89 -18.23
CA ILE A 111 -67.68 -22.75 -17.58
C ILE A 111 -69.19 -22.77 -17.86
N ILE A 112 -69.57 -23.24 -19.05
CA ILE A 112 -70.93 -23.09 -19.60
C ILE A 112 -71.93 -24.10 -19.02
N SER A 113 -71.46 -25.23 -18.47
CA SER A 113 -72.30 -26.43 -18.25
C SER A 113 -72.63 -26.80 -16.79
N ALA A 114 -72.43 -25.93 -15.79
CA ALA A 114 -72.67 -26.28 -14.39
C ALA A 114 -73.34 -25.19 -13.54
N ASP A 115 -74.37 -25.57 -12.77
CA ASP A 115 -74.92 -24.77 -11.68
C ASP A 115 -74.01 -24.86 -10.45
N ASN A 116 -73.05 -23.94 -10.40
CA ASN A 116 -71.92 -24.00 -9.50
C ASN A 116 -72.23 -23.66 -8.02
N THR A 117 -73.38 -23.05 -7.74
CA THR A 117 -73.70 -22.43 -6.44
C THR A 117 -73.83 -23.44 -5.30
N VAL A 118 -74.44 -24.61 -5.56
CA VAL A 118 -74.65 -25.67 -4.57
C VAL A 118 -73.34 -26.37 -4.20
N ALA A 119 -72.48 -26.65 -5.18
CA ALA A 119 -71.19 -27.29 -4.96
C ALA A 119 -70.21 -26.39 -4.19
N VAL A 120 -70.14 -25.09 -4.52
CA VAL A 120 -69.32 -24.11 -3.76
C VAL A 120 -69.79 -24.01 -2.31
N ARG A 121 -71.11 -24.03 -2.07
CA ARG A 121 -71.68 -24.01 -0.72
C ARG A 121 -71.22 -25.21 0.12
N ASN A 122 -71.18 -26.40 -0.48
CA ASN A 122 -70.80 -27.64 0.20
C ASN A 122 -69.27 -27.79 0.38
N LEU A 123 -68.45 -27.26 -0.53
CA LEU A 123 -66.98 -27.35 -0.43
C LEU A 123 -66.37 -26.38 0.60
N LEU A 124 -67.03 -25.25 0.89
CA LEU A 124 -66.50 -24.19 1.75
C LEU A 124 -67.17 -24.09 3.14
N ILE A 125 -67.80 -25.18 3.62
CA ILE A 125 -68.56 -25.20 4.89
C ILE A 125 -67.73 -24.71 6.09
N ALA A 126 -66.43 -25.05 6.15
CA ALA A 126 -65.55 -24.65 7.25
C ALA A 126 -65.16 -23.15 7.26
N TYR A 127 -65.28 -22.45 6.13
CA TYR A 127 -64.78 -21.08 5.95
C TYR A 127 -65.91 -20.14 5.51
N LYS A 128 -66.74 -19.74 6.48
CA LYS A 128 -67.95 -18.92 6.31
C LYS A 128 -67.74 -17.64 5.49
N ASP A 129 -66.58 -17.00 5.63
CA ASP A 129 -66.25 -15.77 4.89
C ASP A 129 -65.92 -16.04 3.43
N MET A 130 -65.21 -17.14 3.14
CA MET A 130 -64.93 -17.59 1.77
C MET A 130 -66.23 -18.05 1.09
N GLN A 131 -67.09 -18.76 1.83
CA GLN A 131 -68.39 -19.23 1.33
C GLN A 131 -69.28 -18.05 0.89
N ARG A 132 -69.29 -16.94 1.66
CA ARG A 132 -69.98 -15.68 1.30
C ARG A 132 -69.35 -15.01 0.08
N LEU A 133 -68.02 -14.91 0.02
CA LEU A 133 -67.29 -14.25 -1.06
C LEU A 133 -67.48 -14.95 -2.42
N TYR A 134 -67.56 -16.28 -2.41
CA TYR A 134 -67.55 -17.11 -3.61
C TYR A 134 -68.93 -17.66 -4.03
N GLN A 135 -70.00 -17.34 -3.30
CA GLN A 135 -71.35 -17.91 -3.47
C GLN A 135 -71.92 -17.82 -4.91
N LYS A 136 -71.54 -16.80 -5.68
CA LYS A 136 -72.01 -16.55 -7.05
C LYS A 136 -70.97 -16.86 -8.14
N MET A 137 -69.76 -17.29 -7.76
CA MET A 137 -68.70 -17.62 -8.72
C MET A 137 -68.72 -19.10 -9.11
N PRO A 138 -68.34 -19.45 -10.34
CA PRO A 138 -68.27 -20.84 -10.76
C PRO A 138 -67.08 -21.57 -10.12
N ILE A 139 -67.22 -22.87 -9.83
CA ILE A 139 -66.30 -23.66 -8.96
C ILE A 139 -64.85 -23.55 -9.41
N HIS A 140 -64.60 -23.57 -10.72
CA HIS A 140 -63.25 -23.46 -11.28
C HIS A 140 -62.64 -22.05 -11.04
N LEU A 141 -63.42 -20.97 -11.09
CA LEU A 141 -62.95 -19.63 -10.69
C LEU A 141 -62.83 -19.48 -9.17
N VAL A 142 -63.60 -20.23 -8.38
CA VAL A 142 -63.42 -20.31 -6.92
C VAL A 142 -62.10 -21.01 -6.59
N ALA A 143 -61.81 -22.15 -7.21
CA ALA A 143 -60.54 -22.83 -7.08
C ALA A 143 -59.37 -21.95 -7.56
N ASP A 144 -59.48 -21.32 -8.74
CA ASP A 144 -58.44 -20.46 -9.29
C ASP A 144 -58.23 -19.19 -8.44
N SER A 145 -59.27 -18.57 -7.88
CA SER A 145 -59.13 -17.39 -7.01
C SER A 145 -58.63 -17.73 -5.60
N ILE A 146 -58.98 -18.89 -5.04
CA ILE A 146 -58.36 -19.41 -3.81
C ILE A 146 -56.88 -19.72 -4.08
N ASN A 147 -56.54 -20.34 -5.21
CA ASN A 147 -55.16 -20.60 -5.63
C ASN A 147 -54.38 -19.29 -5.83
N GLN A 148 -54.96 -18.27 -6.46
CA GLN A 148 -54.36 -16.95 -6.64
C GLN A 148 -54.14 -16.25 -5.30
N ARG A 149 -55.15 -16.20 -4.41
CA ARG A 149 -55.01 -15.62 -3.06
C ARG A 149 -53.95 -16.35 -2.24
N THR A 150 -53.93 -17.67 -2.30
CA THR A 150 -52.91 -18.50 -1.62
C THR A 150 -51.53 -18.29 -2.22
N PHE A 151 -51.41 -18.12 -3.54
CA PHE A 151 -50.18 -17.79 -4.22
C PHE A 151 -49.65 -16.40 -3.85
N VAL A 152 -50.52 -15.39 -3.75
CA VAL A 152 -50.16 -14.04 -3.27
C VAL A 152 -49.69 -14.10 -1.82
N LEU A 153 -50.40 -14.79 -0.94
CA LEU A 153 -49.99 -14.95 0.46
C LEU A 153 -48.67 -15.74 0.62
N ARG A 154 -48.45 -16.78 -0.20
CA ARG A 154 -47.15 -17.48 -0.26
C ARG A 154 -46.06 -16.55 -0.77
N LYS A 155 -46.29 -15.78 -1.84
CA LYS A 155 -45.31 -14.84 -2.39
C LYS A 155 -44.95 -13.71 -1.42
N GLU A 156 -45.92 -13.18 -0.67
CA GLU A 156 -45.64 -12.20 0.40
C GLU A 156 -44.92 -12.84 1.57
N ARG A 157 -45.25 -14.08 1.95
CA ARG A 157 -44.44 -14.85 2.92
C ARG A 157 -43.01 -15.02 2.42
N ASP A 158 -42.80 -15.47 1.19
CA ASP A 158 -41.46 -15.70 0.60
C ASP A 158 -40.66 -14.38 0.54
N ARG A 159 -41.33 -13.27 0.21
CA ARG A 159 -40.75 -11.91 0.25
C ARG A 159 -40.33 -11.50 1.66
N LEU A 160 -41.18 -11.77 2.66
CA LEU A 160 -40.87 -11.49 4.08
C LEU A 160 -39.76 -12.41 4.60
N GLU A 161 -39.76 -13.69 4.23
CA GLU A 161 -38.76 -14.69 4.59
C GLU A 161 -37.39 -14.36 3.95
N TYR A 162 -37.39 -13.89 2.71
CA TYR A 162 -36.21 -13.33 2.04
C TYR A 162 -35.73 -12.04 2.71
N ARG A 163 -36.62 -11.10 3.03
CA ARG A 163 -36.26 -9.83 3.71
C ARG A 163 -35.69 -10.07 5.11
N LEU A 164 -36.26 -11.02 5.85
CA LEU A 164 -35.77 -11.47 7.14
C LEU A 164 -34.41 -12.17 7.02
N SER A 165 -34.20 -12.95 5.95
CA SER A 165 -32.91 -13.57 5.64
C SER A 165 -31.83 -12.55 5.28
N GLN A 166 -32.15 -11.53 4.47
CA GLN A 166 -31.28 -10.37 4.21
C GLN A 166 -30.90 -9.70 5.54
N LEU A 167 -31.89 -9.36 6.39
CA LEU A 167 -31.65 -8.68 7.65
C LEU A 167 -30.78 -9.52 8.62
N LYS A 168 -30.96 -10.85 8.65
CA LYS A 168 -30.08 -11.77 9.39
C LYS A 168 -28.65 -11.79 8.84
N VAL A 169 -28.46 -11.73 7.53
CA VAL A 169 -27.13 -11.64 6.89
C VAL A 169 -26.47 -10.30 7.19
N ASP A 170 -27.20 -9.19 7.09
CA ASP A 170 -26.69 -7.85 7.40
C ASP A 170 -26.37 -7.70 8.88
N TYR A 171 -27.19 -8.23 9.79
CA TYR A 171 -26.91 -8.31 11.22
C TYR A 171 -25.63 -9.11 11.50
N ARG A 172 -25.48 -10.30 10.90
CA ARG A 172 -24.23 -11.09 10.99
C ARG A 172 -23.03 -10.33 10.43
N ARG A 173 -23.19 -9.55 9.35
CA ARG A 173 -22.11 -8.72 8.77
C ARG A 173 -21.71 -7.60 9.74
N LYS A 174 -22.68 -6.88 10.33
CA LYS A 174 -22.44 -5.85 11.35
C LYS A 174 -21.78 -6.43 12.61
N LEU A 175 -22.22 -7.61 13.07
CA LEU A 175 -21.65 -8.29 14.24
C LEU A 175 -20.19 -8.73 13.97
N LYS A 176 -19.89 -9.29 12.79
CA LYS A 176 -18.51 -9.57 12.37
C LYS A 176 -17.67 -8.31 12.29
N HIS A 177 -18.20 -7.23 11.73
CA HIS A 177 -17.47 -5.95 11.63
C HIS A 177 -17.17 -5.36 13.02
N ARG A 178 -18.13 -5.41 13.94
CA ARG A 178 -17.92 -5.04 15.35
C ARG A 178 -16.81 -5.88 16.00
N ALA A 179 -16.85 -7.21 15.87
CA ALA A 179 -15.81 -8.08 16.43
C ALA A 179 -14.43 -7.83 15.82
N VAL A 180 -14.36 -7.49 14.53
CA VAL A 180 -13.12 -7.06 13.86
C VAL A 180 -12.62 -5.72 14.41
N LEU A 181 -13.50 -4.74 14.63
CA LEU A 181 -13.16 -3.46 15.27
C LEU A 181 -12.71 -3.64 16.73
N GLU A 182 -13.40 -4.46 17.52
CA GLU A 182 -12.99 -4.80 18.90
C GLU A 182 -11.61 -5.47 18.92
N ASN A 183 -11.33 -6.38 17.98
CA ASN A 183 -10.00 -6.96 17.80
C ASN A 183 -8.96 -5.91 17.38
N HIS A 184 -9.27 -5.03 16.44
CA HIS A 184 -8.35 -3.94 16.06
C HIS A 184 -8.05 -3.03 17.25
N ILE A 185 -9.06 -2.59 17.99
CA ILE A 185 -8.89 -1.77 19.19
C ILE A 185 -8.04 -2.50 20.24
N LYS A 186 -8.25 -3.80 20.44
CA LYS A 186 -7.52 -4.60 21.44
C LYS A 186 -6.08 -4.93 21.05
N TYR A 187 -5.80 -5.19 19.77
CA TYR A 187 -4.50 -5.67 19.31
C TYR A 187 -3.64 -4.62 18.61
N GLN A 188 -4.21 -3.53 18.09
CA GLN A 188 -3.43 -2.44 17.46
C GLN A 188 -3.06 -1.31 18.42
N ASN A 189 -3.78 -1.15 19.55
CA ASN A 189 -3.56 -0.02 20.45
C ASN A 189 -2.64 -0.32 21.65
N GLU A 190 -2.37 -1.58 22.02
CA GLU A 190 -1.69 -1.88 23.30
C GLU A 190 -0.31 -2.56 23.24
N PHE A 191 0.08 -3.29 22.18
CA PHE A 191 1.43 -3.88 22.12
C PHE A 191 2.03 -3.92 20.72
N GLU A 192 3.15 -3.21 20.51
CA GLU A 192 4.17 -3.72 19.59
C GLU A 192 4.72 -5.02 20.19
N LEU A 193 4.37 -6.18 19.63
CA LEU A 193 4.97 -7.44 20.07
C LEU A 193 6.49 -7.34 19.90
N ALA A 194 7.24 -7.64 20.95
CA ALA A 194 8.72 -7.70 20.87
C ALA A 194 9.21 -8.70 19.80
N GLU A 195 8.37 -9.65 19.44
CA GLU A 195 8.55 -10.62 18.35
C GLU A 195 8.46 -9.95 16.96
N ASP A 196 7.61 -8.94 16.77
CA ASP A 196 7.51 -8.18 15.52
C ASP A 196 8.69 -7.21 15.33
N VAL A 197 9.22 -6.65 16.41
CA VAL A 197 10.47 -5.88 16.35
C VAL A 197 11.63 -6.78 15.93
N LYS A 198 11.73 -7.99 16.52
CA LYS A 198 12.72 -9.01 16.15
C LYS A 198 12.50 -9.54 14.73
N SER A 199 11.26 -9.72 14.27
CA SER A 199 10.97 -10.18 12.90
C SER A 199 11.41 -9.14 11.87
N ARG A 200 11.15 -7.84 12.11
CA ARG A 200 11.64 -6.72 11.30
C ARG A 200 13.18 -6.66 11.28
N GLU A 201 13.85 -6.93 12.40
CA GLU A 201 15.31 -7.07 12.41
C GLU A 201 15.80 -8.25 11.56
N PHE A 202 15.19 -9.43 11.69
CA PHE A 202 15.58 -10.60 10.89
C PHE A 202 15.37 -10.37 9.39
N ILE A 203 14.26 -9.74 8.99
CA ILE A 203 14.00 -9.34 7.60
C ILE A 203 15.13 -8.43 7.10
N LYS A 204 15.48 -7.36 7.83
CA LYS A 204 16.60 -6.47 7.46
C LYS A 204 17.95 -7.21 7.37
N ARG A 205 18.22 -8.20 8.24
CA ARG A 205 19.44 -9.03 8.17
C ARG A 205 19.45 -9.94 6.94
N VAL A 206 18.29 -10.48 6.53
CA VAL A 206 18.12 -11.27 5.30
C VAL A 206 18.29 -10.39 4.06
N GLU A 207 17.65 -9.22 4.02
CA GLU A 207 17.79 -8.24 2.93
C GLU A 207 19.25 -7.81 2.74
N ASN A 208 19.94 -7.44 3.82
CA ASN A 208 21.37 -7.11 3.80
C ASN A 208 22.23 -8.28 3.29
N SER A 209 21.91 -9.52 3.69
CA SER A 209 22.59 -10.72 3.20
C SER A 209 22.34 -10.94 1.70
N GLN A 210 21.12 -10.66 1.22
CA GLN A 210 20.75 -10.80 -0.18
C GLN A 210 21.35 -9.70 -1.07
N VAL A 211 21.54 -8.49 -0.55
CA VAL A 211 22.32 -7.43 -1.20
C VAL A 211 23.79 -7.84 -1.32
N ARG A 212 24.40 -8.38 -0.25
CA ARG A 212 25.76 -8.94 -0.30
C ARG A 212 25.88 -10.06 -1.34
N LEU A 213 24.91 -10.98 -1.38
CA LEU A 213 24.89 -12.06 -2.37
C LEU A 213 24.73 -11.56 -3.82
N LYS A 214 23.93 -10.51 -4.05
CA LYS A 214 23.84 -9.83 -5.36
C LYS A 214 25.18 -9.19 -5.75
N ALA A 215 25.84 -8.51 -4.82
CA ALA A 215 27.16 -7.92 -5.05
C ALA A 215 28.23 -8.99 -5.38
N ILE A 216 28.28 -10.09 -4.60
CA ILE A 216 29.19 -11.22 -4.87
C ILE A 216 28.91 -11.84 -6.24
N LYS A 217 27.64 -12.00 -6.65
CA LYS A 217 27.30 -12.48 -7.99
C LYS A 217 27.75 -11.51 -9.09
N ALA A 218 27.57 -10.20 -8.90
CA ALA A 218 28.03 -9.20 -9.86
C ALA A 218 29.56 -9.20 -10.00
N ILE A 219 30.29 -9.30 -8.88
CA ILE A 219 31.75 -9.43 -8.82
C ILE A 219 32.21 -10.71 -9.53
N ASN A 220 31.56 -11.85 -9.29
CA ASN A 220 31.89 -13.12 -9.95
C ASN A 220 31.64 -13.06 -11.47
N ILE A 221 30.52 -12.45 -11.91
CA ILE A 221 30.25 -12.21 -13.33
C ILE A 221 31.30 -11.28 -13.95
N ALA A 222 31.76 -10.25 -13.22
CA ALA A 222 32.85 -9.38 -13.67
C ALA A 222 34.17 -10.15 -13.82
N TYR A 223 34.56 -10.97 -12.84
CA TYR A 223 35.74 -11.82 -12.93
C TYR A 223 35.65 -12.83 -14.09
N MET A 224 34.50 -13.49 -14.28
CA MET A 224 34.30 -14.40 -15.41
C MET A 224 34.44 -13.68 -16.77
N LYS A 225 33.94 -12.45 -16.88
CA LYS A 225 34.15 -11.61 -18.08
C LYS A 225 35.62 -11.20 -18.24
N MET A 226 36.32 -10.84 -17.17
CA MET A 226 37.75 -10.51 -17.21
C MET A 226 38.57 -11.72 -17.67
N VAL A 227 38.32 -12.90 -17.11
CA VAL A 227 38.96 -14.16 -17.54
C VAL A 227 38.64 -14.47 -19.00
N GLN A 228 37.40 -14.27 -19.45
CA GLN A 228 37.02 -14.46 -20.85
C GLN A 228 37.77 -13.50 -21.79
N VAL A 229 37.83 -12.20 -21.46
CA VAL A 229 38.61 -11.21 -22.22
C VAL A 229 40.08 -11.60 -22.26
N LEU A 230 40.71 -11.89 -21.11
CA LEU A 230 42.10 -12.31 -21.06
C LEU A 230 42.37 -13.62 -21.84
N SER A 231 41.42 -14.55 -21.88
CA SER A 231 41.53 -15.77 -22.69
C SER A 231 41.43 -15.49 -24.18
N ASN A 232 40.56 -14.56 -24.60
CA ASN A 232 40.46 -14.11 -25.98
C ASN A 232 41.72 -13.35 -26.41
N ASP A 233 42.24 -12.49 -25.53
CA ASP A 233 43.48 -11.73 -25.74
C ASP A 233 44.69 -12.68 -25.86
N ALA A 234 44.77 -13.72 -25.02
CA ALA A 234 45.81 -14.74 -25.12
C ALA A 234 45.75 -15.49 -26.46
N ILE A 235 44.55 -15.88 -26.91
CA ILE A 235 44.32 -16.49 -28.23
C ILE A 235 44.62 -15.52 -29.39
N TYR A 236 44.47 -14.22 -29.17
CA TYR A 236 44.75 -13.17 -30.15
C TYR A 236 46.26 -12.86 -30.28
N TYR A 237 46.99 -12.79 -29.17
CA TYR A 237 48.42 -12.47 -29.18
C TYR A 237 49.30 -13.66 -29.58
N ASP A 238 48.88 -14.91 -29.33
CA ASP A 238 49.65 -16.12 -29.68
C ASP A 238 49.97 -16.21 -31.21
N PRO A 239 49.02 -16.01 -32.15
CA PRO A 239 49.32 -15.87 -33.58
C PRO A 239 50.29 -14.74 -33.94
N ILE A 240 50.25 -13.60 -33.23
CA ILE A 240 51.16 -12.47 -33.47
C ILE A 240 52.57 -12.84 -33.02
N LEU A 241 52.71 -13.41 -31.82
CA LEU A 241 53.99 -13.85 -31.27
C LEU A 241 54.62 -14.97 -32.10
N ARG A 242 53.82 -15.92 -32.59
CA ARG A 242 54.29 -16.94 -33.54
C ARG A 242 54.73 -16.32 -34.87
N SER A 243 53.96 -15.40 -35.45
CA SER A 243 54.35 -14.68 -36.67
C SER A 243 55.68 -13.92 -36.49
N LEU A 244 55.93 -13.33 -35.31
CA LEU A 244 57.18 -12.64 -35.01
C LEU A 244 58.35 -13.62 -34.77
N SER A 245 58.11 -14.76 -34.14
CA SER A 245 59.12 -15.83 -33.99
C SER A 245 59.54 -16.39 -35.35
N ASP A 246 58.55 -16.68 -36.20
CA ASP A 246 58.74 -17.08 -37.60
C ASP A 246 59.53 -16.04 -38.39
N ASP A 247 59.24 -14.74 -38.24
CA ASP A 247 59.99 -13.67 -38.90
C ASP A 247 61.43 -13.54 -38.36
N MET A 248 61.68 -13.85 -37.07
CA MET A 248 63.02 -13.92 -36.50
C MET A 248 63.82 -15.10 -37.06
N GLU A 249 63.20 -16.26 -37.28
CA GLU A 249 63.83 -17.41 -37.93
C GLU A 249 64.14 -17.11 -39.42
N ASP A 250 63.22 -16.47 -40.14
CA ASP A 250 63.44 -16.00 -41.51
C ASP A 250 64.62 -15.01 -41.54
N GLN A 251 64.69 -14.03 -40.63
CA GLN A 251 65.82 -13.08 -40.53
C GLN A 251 67.15 -13.80 -40.22
N ALA A 252 67.16 -14.77 -39.31
CA ALA A 252 68.36 -15.56 -39.01
C ALA A 252 68.84 -16.36 -40.23
N THR A 253 67.93 -16.96 -41.00
CA THR A 253 68.28 -17.68 -42.24
C THR A 253 68.75 -16.73 -43.36
N PHE A 254 68.17 -15.54 -43.49
CA PHE A 254 68.69 -14.49 -44.37
C PHE A 254 70.13 -14.08 -44.00
N ILE A 255 70.41 -13.84 -42.71
CA ILE A 255 71.75 -13.49 -42.22
C ILE A 255 72.75 -14.61 -42.53
N ASN A 256 72.39 -15.87 -42.25
CA ASN A 256 73.25 -17.03 -42.54
C ASN A 256 73.53 -17.19 -44.05
N HIS A 257 72.54 -16.94 -44.91
CA HIS A 257 72.72 -16.95 -46.36
C HIS A 257 73.63 -15.80 -46.85
N ILE A 258 73.50 -14.60 -46.26
CA ILE A 258 74.40 -13.46 -46.54
C ILE A 258 75.84 -13.78 -46.11
N ILE A 259 76.03 -14.40 -44.94
CA ILE A 259 77.36 -14.84 -44.45
C ILE A 259 77.95 -15.91 -45.37
N TYR A 260 77.15 -16.88 -45.82
CA TYR A 260 77.58 -17.91 -46.76
C TYR A 260 78.07 -17.30 -48.09
N LEU A 261 77.34 -16.34 -48.66
CA LEU A 261 77.76 -15.63 -49.88
C LEU A 261 78.96 -14.70 -49.64
N GLY A 262 79.04 -14.06 -48.47
CA GLY A 262 80.12 -13.14 -48.11
C GLY A 262 81.45 -13.84 -47.85
N THR A 263 81.44 -15.08 -47.34
CA THR A 263 82.68 -15.78 -46.92
C THR A 263 83.64 -16.05 -48.09
N PRO A 264 83.21 -16.56 -49.26
CA PRO A 264 84.07 -16.68 -50.45
C PRO A 264 84.55 -15.33 -51.00
N ALA A 265 83.72 -14.28 -50.93
CA ALA A 265 84.11 -12.93 -51.36
C ALA A 265 85.20 -12.35 -50.44
N ILE A 266 85.10 -12.56 -49.13
CA ILE A 266 86.11 -12.18 -48.14
C ILE A 266 87.39 -13.01 -48.31
N ALA A 267 87.28 -14.31 -48.64
CA ALA A 267 88.44 -15.15 -48.94
C ALA A 267 89.21 -14.62 -50.15
N ARG A 268 88.52 -14.38 -51.28
CA ARG A 268 89.13 -13.76 -52.47
C ARG A 268 89.71 -12.38 -52.19
N TYR A 269 89.04 -11.55 -51.38
CA TYR A 269 89.58 -10.26 -50.98
C TYR A 269 90.89 -10.40 -50.18
N LYS A 270 90.99 -11.39 -49.28
CA LYS A 270 92.22 -11.68 -48.53
C LYS A 270 93.34 -12.18 -49.44
N GLU A 271 93.05 -13.07 -50.39
CA GLU A 271 93.99 -13.54 -51.41
C GLU A 271 94.55 -12.36 -52.22
N LEU A 272 93.66 -11.52 -52.77
CA LEU A 272 94.03 -10.33 -53.53
C LEU A 272 94.86 -9.34 -52.68
N ASN A 273 94.50 -9.14 -51.42
CA ASN A 273 95.23 -8.27 -50.50
C ASN A 273 96.64 -8.81 -50.18
N LEU A 274 96.81 -10.13 -50.07
CA LEU A 274 98.13 -10.76 -49.93
C LEU A 274 98.96 -10.62 -51.22
N GLU A 275 98.35 -10.76 -52.40
CA GLU A 275 99.03 -10.49 -53.68
C GLU A 275 99.50 -9.02 -53.78
N TYR A 276 98.65 -8.08 -53.37
CA TYR A 276 99.00 -6.65 -53.27
C TYR A 276 100.16 -6.40 -52.29
N GLN A 277 100.14 -7.02 -51.10
CA GLN A 277 101.23 -6.91 -50.12
C GLN A 277 102.54 -7.52 -50.64
N GLN A 278 102.50 -8.65 -51.34
CA GLN A 278 103.69 -9.24 -51.97
C GLN A 278 104.24 -8.37 -53.11
N LEU A 279 103.37 -7.70 -53.88
CA LEU A 279 103.77 -6.69 -54.86
C LEU A 279 104.40 -5.47 -54.20
N GLU A 280 103.83 -4.97 -53.10
CA GLU A 280 104.40 -3.87 -52.32
C GLU A 280 105.79 -4.26 -51.78
N GLU A 281 105.93 -5.42 -51.14
CA GLU A 281 107.23 -5.91 -50.65
C GLU A 281 108.26 -6.07 -51.76
N LYS A 282 107.89 -6.64 -52.91
CA LYS A 282 108.79 -6.75 -54.07
C LYS A 282 109.23 -5.37 -54.56
N SER A 283 108.31 -4.40 -54.64
CA SER A 283 108.66 -3.02 -55.00
C SER A 283 109.56 -2.35 -53.96
N ARG A 284 109.33 -2.56 -52.66
CA ARG A 284 110.15 -2.00 -51.57
C ARG A 284 111.54 -2.61 -51.51
N ARG A 285 111.67 -3.92 -51.77
CA ARG A 285 112.97 -4.60 -51.92
C ARG A 285 113.72 -4.06 -53.14
N ASN A 286 113.07 -3.93 -54.30
CA ASN A 286 113.66 -3.31 -55.47
C ASN A 286 114.15 -1.87 -55.18
N ILE A 287 113.32 -1.04 -54.53
CA ILE A 287 113.69 0.32 -54.11
C ILE A 287 114.90 0.29 -53.16
N HIS A 288 114.93 -0.62 -52.18
CA HIS A 288 116.05 -0.78 -51.26
C HIS A 288 117.33 -1.23 -52.00
N ASP A 289 117.24 -2.09 -53.00
CA ASP A 289 118.36 -2.52 -53.83
C ASP A 289 118.87 -1.41 -54.75
N TYR A 290 117.99 -0.55 -55.28
CA TYR A 290 118.39 0.68 -55.95
C TYR A 290 119.05 1.67 -54.98
N GLN A 291 118.52 1.83 -53.76
CA GLN A 291 119.07 2.71 -52.73
C GLN A 291 120.41 2.22 -52.18
N SER A 292 120.62 0.90 -52.05
CA SER A 292 121.90 0.33 -51.61
C SER A 292 122.97 0.41 -52.68
N LYS A 293 122.62 0.21 -53.96
CA LYS A 293 123.51 0.52 -55.11
C LYS A 293 123.90 2.00 -55.14
N LEU A 294 122.95 2.92 -54.94
CA LEU A 294 123.23 4.35 -54.77
C LEU A 294 124.01 4.67 -53.48
N GLY A 295 123.84 3.87 -52.43
CA GLY A 295 124.56 3.96 -51.16
C GLY A 295 126.03 3.61 -51.30
N LEU A 296 126.35 2.53 -52.02
CA LEU A 296 127.72 2.11 -52.37
C LEU A 296 128.44 3.19 -53.19
N LEU A 297 127.74 3.83 -54.14
CA LEU A 297 128.22 5.02 -54.84
C LEU A 297 128.48 6.20 -53.89
N LYS A 298 127.62 6.43 -52.89
CA LYS A 298 127.78 7.51 -51.90
C LYS A 298 128.82 7.23 -50.81
N THR A 299 129.17 5.97 -50.52
CA THR A 299 130.23 5.63 -49.54
C THR A 299 131.64 5.78 -50.11
N SER A 300 131.82 5.63 -51.43
CA SER A 300 133.09 5.98 -52.10
C SER A 300 133.42 7.49 -51.98
N SER A 301 132.38 8.33 -51.85
CA SER A 301 132.48 9.80 -51.77
C SER A 301 132.54 10.37 -50.33
N ARG A 302 132.61 9.53 -49.28
CA ARG A 302 132.38 9.97 -47.88
C ARG A 302 133.59 9.93 -46.94
N ASN A 303 134.77 9.60 -47.43
CA ASN A 303 136.01 9.52 -46.64
C ASN A 303 136.74 10.88 -46.46
N THR A 304 136.13 12.02 -46.81
CA THR A 304 136.80 13.34 -46.79
C THR A 304 136.05 14.45 -46.05
N LEU A 305 134.99 14.14 -45.29
CA LEU A 305 134.26 15.17 -44.53
C LEU A 305 133.72 14.71 -43.17
N GLU A 306 134.60 14.10 -42.35
CA GLU A 306 134.43 14.14 -40.89
C GLU A 306 134.72 15.56 -40.37
N GLN A 307 133.69 16.39 -40.25
CA GLN A 307 133.72 17.58 -39.40
C GLN A 307 132.30 18.10 -39.08
N PHE A 308 132.13 18.65 -37.87
CA PHE A 308 130.92 19.28 -37.30
C PHE A 308 129.76 18.38 -36.83
N LYS A 309 129.82 18.00 -35.55
CA LYS A 309 128.68 17.63 -34.71
C LYS A 309 128.20 18.84 -33.88
N SER A 310 126.90 19.15 -33.86
CA SER A 310 126.24 19.90 -32.77
C SER A 310 124.72 19.66 -32.83
N LYS A 311 124.16 18.76 -32.01
CA LYS A 311 123.58 18.97 -30.66
C LYS A 311 122.26 19.79 -30.62
N ARG A 312 121.18 19.07 -30.28
CA ARG A 312 119.85 19.58 -29.84
C ARG A 312 119.94 20.28 -28.47
N THR A 313 118.98 21.15 -28.14
CA THR A 313 118.40 21.22 -26.78
C THR A 313 117.02 21.88 -26.74
N VAL A 314 116.22 21.55 -25.71
CA VAL A 314 114.86 22.02 -25.41
C VAL A 314 114.89 22.77 -24.07
N ARG A 315 114.07 23.82 -23.88
CA ARG A 315 113.71 24.37 -22.54
C ARG A 315 112.27 24.89 -22.49
N LYS A 316 111.62 24.74 -21.33
CA LYS A 316 110.35 25.35 -20.91
C LYS A 316 110.59 26.08 -19.59
N LEU A 317 109.98 27.26 -19.43
CA LEU A 317 109.77 28.07 -18.20
C LEU A 317 108.58 29.03 -18.52
N ASP A 318 107.75 29.57 -17.63
CA ASP A 318 107.33 29.27 -16.24
C ASP A 318 105.96 29.96 -16.01
N GLU A 319 105.33 29.82 -14.82
CA GLU A 319 104.02 30.43 -14.49
C GLU A 319 104.13 31.89 -13.99
N VAL A 320 103.15 32.74 -14.33
CA VAL A 320 103.09 34.16 -13.92
C VAL A 320 101.82 34.45 -13.11
N VAL A 321 102.00 34.95 -11.89
CA VAL A 321 100.93 35.49 -11.04
C VAL A 321 100.58 36.91 -11.49
N ILE A 322 99.31 37.17 -11.81
CA ILE A 322 98.83 38.48 -12.26
C ILE A 322 98.05 39.17 -11.13
N GLN A 323 98.49 40.37 -10.74
CA GLN A 323 97.79 41.23 -9.79
C GLN A 323 96.55 41.87 -10.43
N HIS A 324 95.46 41.99 -9.66
CA HIS A 324 94.21 42.56 -10.16
C HIS A 324 94.30 44.07 -10.44
N HIS A 325 93.89 44.48 -11.64
CA HIS A 325 93.68 45.89 -12.00
C HIS A 325 92.29 46.06 -12.63
N TYR A 326 91.53 47.03 -12.11
CA TYR A 326 90.21 47.48 -12.56
C TYR A 326 89.05 46.45 -12.56
N VAL A 327 88.31 46.38 -11.44
CA VAL A 327 86.93 45.88 -11.46
C VAL A 327 86.00 47.02 -11.91
N ARG A 328 85.66 47.06 -13.19
CA ARG A 328 84.45 47.77 -13.67
C ARG A 328 83.28 46.81 -13.56
N GLU A 329 82.19 47.20 -12.88
CA GLU A 329 80.94 46.43 -12.95
C GLU A 329 80.49 46.40 -14.41
N THR A 330 80.57 45.23 -15.08
CA THR A 330 80.08 45.10 -16.45
C THR A 330 78.55 45.16 -16.46
N HIS A 331 77.95 45.51 -17.61
CA HIS A 331 76.50 45.56 -17.75
C HIS A 331 75.85 44.21 -17.35
N GLY A 332 76.48 43.09 -17.68
CA GLY A 332 76.06 41.75 -17.26
C GLY A 332 76.11 41.53 -15.74
N MET A 333 77.08 42.13 -15.03
CA MET A 333 77.18 42.02 -13.57
C MET A 333 76.09 42.84 -12.86
N LEU A 334 75.72 44.00 -13.42
CA LEU A 334 74.60 44.81 -12.90
C LEU A 334 73.24 44.15 -13.20
N LEU A 335 73.09 43.53 -14.37
CA LEU A 335 71.93 42.70 -14.72
C LEU A 335 71.82 41.49 -13.77
N LEU A 336 72.92 40.78 -13.51
CA LEU A 336 72.98 39.68 -12.54
C LEU A 336 72.61 40.13 -11.12
N LYS A 337 73.09 41.30 -10.67
CA LYS A 337 72.76 41.91 -9.37
C LYS A 337 71.26 42.23 -9.23
N ASN A 338 70.62 42.67 -10.32
CA ASN A 338 69.17 42.87 -10.36
C ASN A 338 68.40 41.55 -10.37
N VAL A 339 68.86 40.55 -11.13
CA VAL A 339 68.28 39.19 -11.12
C VAL A 339 68.39 38.55 -9.73
N ILE A 340 69.52 38.69 -9.05
CA ILE A 340 69.70 38.22 -7.66
C ILE A 340 68.69 38.89 -6.72
N LYS A 341 68.51 40.22 -6.78
CA LYS A 341 67.50 40.93 -5.97
C LYS A 341 66.06 40.45 -6.24
N VAL A 342 65.73 40.12 -7.48
CA VAL A 342 64.42 39.54 -7.84
C VAL A 342 64.28 38.14 -7.25
N ILE A 343 65.31 37.29 -7.37
CA ILE A 343 65.34 35.95 -6.78
C ILE A 343 65.23 36.02 -5.24
N GLU A 344 65.95 36.93 -4.58
CA GLU A 344 65.84 37.17 -3.13
C GLU A 344 64.45 37.65 -2.70
N LYS A 345 63.73 38.39 -3.55
CA LYS A 345 62.33 38.75 -3.29
C LYS A 345 61.44 37.50 -3.39
N VAL A 346 61.55 36.75 -4.49
CA VAL A 346 60.78 35.51 -4.70
C VAL A 346 61.04 34.47 -3.60
N ILE A 347 62.28 34.32 -3.13
CA ILE A 347 62.63 33.42 -2.01
C ILE A 347 62.01 33.88 -0.69
N ARG A 348 61.96 35.20 -0.42
CA ARG A 348 61.25 35.73 0.76
C ARG A 348 59.74 35.48 0.65
N ASP A 349 59.15 35.79 -0.49
CA ASP A 349 57.72 35.60 -0.74
C ASP A 349 57.32 34.12 -0.61
N LEU A 350 58.14 33.20 -1.15
CA LEU A 350 57.98 31.73 -0.97
C LEU A 350 58.16 31.29 0.48
N LYS A 351 59.13 31.85 1.21
CA LYS A 351 59.37 31.54 2.63
C LYS A 351 58.17 31.92 3.50
N PHE A 352 57.58 33.10 3.27
CA PHE A 352 56.37 33.54 3.97
C PHE A 352 55.14 32.75 3.52
N GLY A 353 54.95 32.52 2.22
CA GLY A 353 53.80 31.78 1.68
C GLY A 353 53.75 30.30 2.07
N THR A 354 54.90 29.67 2.33
CA THR A 354 54.99 28.24 2.74
C THR A 354 55.31 28.02 4.21
N LEU A 355 55.53 29.09 4.98
CA LEU A 355 55.90 29.07 6.41
C LEU A 355 57.03 28.06 6.73
N CYS A 356 58.10 28.08 5.90
CA CYS A 356 59.23 27.16 6.02
C CYS A 356 60.46 27.81 6.67
N ALA A 357 61.17 27.03 7.49
CA ALA A 357 62.47 27.42 8.05
C ALA A 357 63.64 27.09 7.11
N GLN A 358 63.56 25.95 6.41
CA GLN A 358 64.58 25.47 5.47
C GLN A 358 64.04 25.43 4.03
N ALA A 359 64.91 25.65 3.04
CA ALA A 359 64.52 25.68 1.62
C ALA A 359 64.08 24.30 1.07
N SER A 360 64.61 23.22 1.64
CA SER A 360 64.27 21.82 1.33
C SER A 360 62.79 21.49 1.60
N GLU A 361 62.15 22.14 2.59
CA GLU A 361 60.76 21.88 2.98
C GLU A 361 59.73 22.59 2.09
N ILE A 362 60.14 23.60 1.32
CA ILE A 362 59.24 24.45 0.52
C ILE A 362 58.44 23.59 -0.48
N TYR A 363 59.12 22.75 -1.27
CA TYR A 363 58.47 21.96 -2.31
C TYR A 363 57.50 20.88 -1.76
N PRO A 364 57.88 20.04 -0.77
CA PRO A 364 56.96 19.11 -0.14
C PRO A 364 55.72 19.79 0.47
N ARG A 365 55.91 20.90 1.22
CA ARG A 365 54.78 21.60 1.84
C ARG A 365 53.88 22.29 0.82
N MET A 366 54.44 22.87 -0.23
CA MET A 366 53.67 23.45 -1.35
C MET A 366 52.86 22.38 -2.08
N ARG A 367 53.46 21.22 -2.38
CA ARG A 367 52.76 20.09 -2.99
C ARG A 367 51.61 19.59 -2.12
N SER A 368 51.84 19.34 -0.83
CA SER A 368 50.74 18.95 0.08
C SER A 368 49.72 20.07 0.29
N GLY A 369 50.10 21.34 0.14
CA GLY A 369 49.18 22.48 0.12
C GLY A 369 48.23 22.42 -1.08
N ILE A 370 48.78 22.21 -2.29
CA ILE A 370 48.02 22.01 -3.52
C ILE A 370 47.09 20.80 -3.41
N GLU A 371 47.58 19.65 -2.92
CA GLU A 371 46.78 18.43 -2.73
C GLU A 371 45.65 18.62 -1.68
N ARG A 372 45.87 19.41 -0.62
CA ARG A 372 44.81 19.77 0.34
C ARG A 372 43.80 20.74 -0.27
N ASN A 373 44.25 21.72 -1.05
CA ASN A 373 43.37 22.69 -1.71
C ASN A 373 42.47 22.01 -2.76
N HIS A 374 42.99 21.06 -3.55
CA HIS A 374 42.17 20.26 -4.45
C HIS A 374 41.07 19.49 -3.71
N LYS A 375 41.41 18.79 -2.62
CA LYS A 375 40.41 18.09 -1.79
C LYS A 375 39.39 19.05 -1.16
N LEU A 376 39.79 20.27 -0.82
CA LEU A 376 38.90 21.28 -0.27
C LEU A 376 37.95 21.85 -1.34
N LEU A 377 38.42 22.01 -2.59
CA LEU A 377 37.58 22.36 -3.74
C LEU A 377 36.58 21.25 -4.07
N GLU A 378 37.02 19.98 -4.14
CA GLU A 378 36.12 18.83 -4.33
C GLU A 378 35.03 18.77 -3.25
N VAL A 379 35.39 19.02 -1.98
CA VAL A 379 34.42 19.09 -0.87
C VAL A 379 33.49 20.29 -1.01
N ALA A 380 33.96 21.44 -1.49
CA ALA A 380 33.13 22.61 -1.74
C ALA A 380 32.12 22.37 -2.88
N GLU A 381 32.55 21.78 -4.00
CA GLU A 381 31.67 21.39 -5.11
C GLU A 381 30.58 20.39 -4.65
N LEU A 382 30.96 19.38 -3.85
CA LEU A 382 30.00 18.43 -3.26
C LEU A 382 29.02 19.13 -2.31
N GLN A 383 29.46 20.14 -1.56
CA GLN A 383 28.60 20.95 -0.70
C GLN A 383 27.65 21.84 -1.50
N GLU A 384 28.10 22.43 -2.62
CA GLU A 384 27.23 23.19 -3.53
C GLU A 384 26.15 22.29 -4.15
N ILE A 385 26.53 21.12 -4.68
CA ILE A 385 25.58 20.12 -5.18
C ILE A 385 24.61 19.71 -4.08
N GLY A 386 25.09 19.51 -2.85
CA GLY A 386 24.25 19.24 -1.67
C GLY A 386 23.25 20.37 -1.38
N ARG A 387 23.67 21.63 -1.48
CA ARG A 387 22.82 22.82 -1.30
C ARG A 387 21.75 22.92 -2.38
N TYR A 388 22.10 22.76 -3.66
CA TYR A 388 21.14 22.77 -4.76
C TYR A 388 20.07 21.68 -4.59
N ASN A 389 20.48 20.45 -4.23
CA ASN A 389 19.53 19.36 -3.93
C ASN A 389 18.59 19.68 -2.76
N LEU A 390 19.02 20.45 -1.76
CA LEU A 390 18.17 20.89 -0.65
C LEU A 390 17.22 22.02 -1.07
N GLU A 391 17.68 22.93 -1.93
CA GLU A 391 16.84 23.98 -2.52
C GLU A 391 15.76 23.38 -3.41
N ASP A 392 16.09 22.40 -4.26
CA ASP A 392 15.11 21.66 -5.08
C ASP A 392 14.12 20.87 -4.23
N ARG A 393 14.58 20.18 -3.17
CA ARG A 393 13.65 19.51 -2.23
C ARG A 393 12.71 20.51 -1.55
N LYS A 394 13.19 21.71 -1.24
CA LYS A 394 12.37 22.79 -0.66
C LYS A 394 11.37 23.33 -1.68
N THR A 395 11.74 23.54 -2.94
CA THR A 395 10.80 23.97 -3.98
C THR A 395 9.77 22.89 -4.29
N TYR A 396 10.15 21.61 -4.41
CA TYR A 396 9.19 20.51 -4.55
C TYR A 396 8.25 20.38 -3.35
N ALA A 397 8.75 20.50 -2.11
CA ALA A 397 7.90 20.48 -0.92
C ALA A 397 6.96 21.68 -0.85
N LEU A 398 7.38 22.87 -1.32
CA LEU A 398 6.52 24.04 -1.45
C LEU A 398 5.47 23.85 -2.55
N VAL A 399 5.82 23.32 -3.72
CA VAL A 399 4.87 22.99 -4.80
C VAL A 399 3.86 21.96 -4.33
N LEU A 400 4.30 20.88 -3.66
CA LEU A 400 3.40 19.88 -3.06
C LEU A 400 2.50 20.50 -1.97
N LYS A 401 3.03 21.38 -1.12
CA LYS A 401 2.23 22.11 -0.12
C LYS A 401 1.20 23.03 -0.78
N CYS A 402 1.55 23.73 -1.86
CA CYS A 402 0.64 24.56 -2.63
C CYS A 402 -0.41 23.72 -3.35
N LEU A 403 -0.03 22.57 -3.94
CA LEU A 403 -0.98 21.62 -4.54
C LEU A 403 -1.94 21.05 -3.48
N LEU A 404 -1.45 20.68 -2.29
CA LEU A 404 -2.28 20.20 -1.19
C LEU A 404 -3.20 21.29 -0.62
N ALA A 405 -2.74 22.54 -0.51
CA ALA A 405 -3.56 23.68 -0.10
C ALA A 405 -4.60 24.06 -1.16
N ASN A 406 -4.27 23.90 -2.45
CA ASN A 406 -5.14 24.17 -3.58
C ASN A 406 -5.96 22.94 -4.02
N ASN A 407 -5.79 21.78 -3.37
CA ASN A 407 -6.59 20.56 -3.58
C ASN A 407 -7.98 20.68 -2.92
N LEU A 408 -8.66 21.81 -3.14
CA LEU A 408 -10.11 21.78 -3.37
C LEU A 408 -10.34 21.13 -4.75
N GLY A 409 -10.00 19.84 -4.87
CA GLY A 409 -10.48 19.03 -5.98
C GLY A 409 -12.00 18.99 -5.95
N SER A 410 -12.64 18.80 -7.11
CA SER A 410 -14.10 18.64 -7.19
C SER A 410 -14.61 17.59 -6.21
N GLU A 411 -13.87 16.50 -6.02
CA GLU A 411 -14.19 15.42 -5.08
C GLU A 411 -14.25 15.87 -3.60
N GLU A 412 -13.40 16.79 -3.15
CA GLU A 412 -13.44 17.28 -1.76
C GLU A 412 -14.52 18.37 -1.59
N ILE A 413 -14.83 19.13 -2.65
CA ILE A 413 -16.01 20.02 -2.68
C ILE A 413 -17.29 19.20 -2.59
N GLU A 414 -17.45 18.17 -3.43
CA GLU A 414 -18.56 17.22 -3.41
C GLU A 414 -18.69 16.52 -2.05
N ARG A 415 -17.57 16.15 -1.43
CA ARG A 415 -17.56 15.59 -0.07
C ARG A 415 -18.06 16.59 0.97
N LEU A 416 -17.60 17.84 0.92
CA LEU A 416 -18.05 18.90 1.83
C LEU A 416 -19.53 19.25 1.63
N GLU A 417 -20.02 19.24 0.39
CA GLU A 417 -21.45 19.40 0.08
C GLU A 417 -22.27 18.23 0.61
N LYS A 418 -21.81 16.99 0.42
CA LYS A 418 -22.45 15.79 0.98
C LYS A 418 -22.48 15.80 2.50
N ILE A 419 -21.43 16.30 3.17
CA ILE A 419 -21.42 16.51 4.62
C ILE A 419 -22.46 17.56 5.04
N LYS A 420 -22.64 18.65 4.26
CA LYS A 420 -23.69 19.64 4.51
C LYS A 420 -25.09 19.04 4.33
N GLN A 421 -25.32 18.28 3.27
CA GLN A 421 -26.59 17.59 3.00
C GLN A 421 -26.96 16.63 4.15
N LEU A 422 -26.03 15.75 4.55
CA LEU A 422 -26.23 14.82 5.67
C LEU A 422 -26.50 15.54 7.00
N ARG A 423 -25.88 16.72 7.24
CA ARG A 423 -26.19 17.55 8.42
C ARG A 423 -27.59 18.16 8.35
N THR A 424 -28.06 18.59 7.17
CA THR A 424 -29.42 19.09 7.01
C THR A 424 -30.48 17.99 7.10
N GLU A 425 -30.16 16.77 6.65
CA GLU A 425 -31.02 15.59 6.84
C GLU A 425 -31.13 15.20 8.32
N LEU A 426 -30.00 15.09 9.04
CA LEU A 426 -30.00 14.85 10.49
C LEU A 426 -30.80 15.90 11.25
N ALA A 427 -30.60 17.19 10.97
CA ALA A 427 -31.34 18.27 11.61
C ALA A 427 -32.85 18.29 11.26
N ALA A 428 -33.26 17.62 10.17
CA ALA A 428 -34.66 17.40 9.85
C ALA A 428 -35.23 16.18 10.59
N GLU A 429 -34.48 15.08 10.67
CA GLU A 429 -34.86 13.89 11.46
C GLU A 429 -34.97 14.22 12.95
N GLU A 430 -34.03 14.98 13.53
CA GLU A 430 -34.09 15.43 14.94
C GLU A 430 -35.33 16.29 15.23
N LYS A 431 -35.78 17.11 14.26
CA LYS A 431 -37.03 17.88 14.40
C LYS A 431 -38.26 16.97 14.38
N ILE A 432 -38.30 15.99 13.47
CA ILE A 432 -39.38 15.01 13.41
C ILE A 432 -39.43 14.19 14.71
N GLU A 433 -38.28 13.79 15.27
CA GLU A 433 -38.21 13.13 16.57
C GLU A 433 -38.77 14.03 17.70
N GLN A 434 -38.34 15.29 17.76
CA GLN A 434 -38.85 16.24 18.76
C GLN A 434 -40.36 16.47 18.64
N ASP A 435 -40.89 16.60 17.43
CA ASP A 435 -42.32 16.80 17.19
C ASP A 435 -43.14 15.53 17.51
N THR A 436 -42.62 14.33 17.22
CA THR A 436 -43.28 13.07 17.64
C THR A 436 -43.25 12.87 19.16
N LEU A 437 -42.16 13.26 19.84
CA LEU A 437 -42.07 13.23 21.30
C LEU A 437 -43.02 14.23 21.96
N ARG A 438 -43.20 15.43 21.37
CA ARG A 438 -44.23 16.39 21.79
C ARG A 438 -45.62 15.81 21.62
N TYR A 439 -45.95 15.33 20.42
CA TYR A 439 -47.25 14.69 20.14
C TYR A 439 -47.54 13.51 21.08
N MET A 440 -46.54 12.70 21.46
CA MET A 440 -46.71 11.63 22.44
C MET A 440 -46.98 12.14 23.87
N LYS A 441 -46.33 13.23 24.29
CA LYS A 441 -46.60 13.89 25.58
C LYS A 441 -48.01 14.47 25.60
N ASP A 442 -48.35 15.30 24.60
CA ASP A 442 -49.66 15.94 24.47
C ASP A 442 -50.79 14.88 24.46
N ARG A 443 -50.59 13.77 23.73
CA ARG A 443 -51.52 12.63 23.73
C ARG A 443 -51.61 11.94 25.09
N GLY A 444 -50.51 11.81 25.81
CA GLY A 444 -50.46 11.28 27.18
C GLY A 444 -51.24 12.16 28.14
N ASP A 445 -51.02 13.47 28.10
CA ASP A 445 -51.70 14.46 28.95
C ASP A 445 -53.21 14.48 28.66
N VAL A 446 -53.62 14.45 27.38
CA VAL A 446 -55.04 14.32 26.98
C VAL A 446 -55.64 13.01 27.49
N PHE A 447 -54.90 11.89 27.48
CA PHE A 447 -55.38 10.61 28.00
C PHE A 447 -55.53 10.62 29.53
N ILE A 448 -54.61 11.28 30.25
CA ILE A 448 -54.71 11.50 31.70
C ILE A 448 -55.92 12.38 32.02
N MET A 449 -56.11 13.49 31.30
CA MET A 449 -57.27 14.38 31.47
C MET A 449 -58.60 13.69 31.18
N PHE A 450 -58.66 12.86 30.13
CA PHE A 450 -59.84 12.05 29.80
C PHE A 450 -60.12 10.98 30.87
N ARG A 451 -59.08 10.34 31.40
CA ARG A 451 -59.19 9.37 32.49
C ARG A 451 -59.67 10.03 33.79
N TRP A 452 -59.16 11.22 34.10
CA TRP A 452 -59.53 11.97 35.32
C TRP A 452 -60.96 12.51 35.23
N SER A 453 -61.40 13.03 34.07
CA SER A 453 -62.78 13.47 33.88
C SER A 453 -63.79 12.32 33.90
N LEU A 454 -63.45 11.14 33.35
CA LEU A 454 -64.28 9.94 33.50
C LEU A 454 -64.34 9.45 34.96
N TRP A 455 -63.25 9.54 35.71
CA TRP A 455 -63.26 9.20 37.13
C TRP A 455 -64.10 10.19 37.95
N HIS A 456 -64.01 11.49 37.68
CA HIS A 456 -64.87 12.49 38.31
C HIS A 456 -66.36 12.29 37.97
N LEU A 457 -66.69 11.98 36.71
CA LEU A 457 -68.06 11.59 36.34
C LEU A 457 -68.52 10.31 37.06
N TYR A 458 -67.61 9.36 37.30
CA TYR A 458 -67.93 8.14 38.03
C TYR A 458 -68.20 8.43 39.51
N GLU A 459 -67.38 9.29 40.14
CA GLU A 459 -67.54 9.78 41.50
C GLU A 459 -68.88 10.50 41.70
N VAL A 460 -69.21 11.47 40.84
CA VAL A 460 -70.51 12.17 40.87
C VAL A 460 -71.69 11.21 40.70
N LEU A 461 -71.52 10.14 39.91
CA LEU A 461 -72.53 9.11 39.68
C LEU A 461 -72.47 7.94 40.68
N THR A 462 -71.68 8.01 41.75
CA THR A 462 -71.63 6.95 42.80
C THR A 462 -73.01 6.67 43.40
N HIS A 463 -73.71 7.73 43.82
CA HIS A 463 -75.03 7.68 44.45
C HIS A 463 -76.19 7.28 43.52
N VAL A 464 -75.94 7.17 42.21
CA VAL A 464 -76.92 6.65 41.25
C VAL A 464 -76.91 5.13 41.29
N ASP A 465 -78.11 4.55 41.44
CA ASP A 465 -78.33 3.09 41.47
C ASP A 465 -77.77 2.40 42.74
N CYS A 466 -78.04 3.00 43.90
CA CYS A 466 -77.70 2.46 45.23
C CYS A 466 -78.42 1.12 45.53
N ASN A 467 -77.82 0.02 45.09
CA ASN A 467 -77.82 -1.18 45.91
C ASN A 467 -76.85 -0.93 47.07
N SER A 468 -77.25 -1.19 48.31
CA SER A 468 -76.33 -1.23 49.45
C SER A 468 -75.29 -2.34 49.19
N ARG A 469 -74.13 -1.95 48.66
CA ARG A 469 -72.98 -2.84 48.57
C ARG A 469 -72.53 -3.12 49.98
N ILE A 470 -72.99 -4.25 50.53
CA ILE A 470 -72.45 -4.82 51.77
C ILE A 470 -70.94 -4.99 51.53
N ILE A 471 -70.15 -4.09 52.11
CA ILE A 471 -68.69 -4.14 52.03
C ILE A 471 -68.29 -5.36 52.85
N ARG A 472 -68.09 -6.50 52.19
CA ARG A 472 -67.71 -7.75 52.85
C ARG A 472 -66.34 -7.59 53.49
N GLN A 473 -66.32 -7.20 54.75
CA GLN A 473 -65.10 -6.99 55.50
C GLN A 473 -64.54 -8.36 55.91
N LYS A 474 -63.31 -8.65 55.50
CA LYS A 474 -62.59 -9.82 56.02
C LYS A 474 -62.16 -9.51 57.44
N TYR A 475 -63.01 -9.83 58.41
CA TYR A 475 -62.68 -9.68 59.82
C TYR A 475 -61.44 -10.53 60.18
N PRO A 476 -60.43 -9.98 60.87
CA PRO A 476 -59.18 -10.67 61.14
C PRO A 476 -59.29 -11.78 62.18
N ASN A 477 -60.43 -11.88 62.89
CA ASN A 477 -60.65 -12.87 63.95
C ASN A 477 -62.08 -13.42 63.89
N SER A 478 -62.28 -14.71 64.19
CA SER A 478 -63.57 -15.40 64.04
C SER A 478 -64.67 -14.85 64.94
N TYR A 479 -64.30 -14.37 66.14
CA TYR A 479 -65.23 -13.77 67.11
C TYR A 479 -65.93 -12.49 66.59
N LEU A 480 -65.30 -11.75 65.66
CA LEU A 480 -65.88 -10.56 65.05
C LEU A 480 -66.86 -10.88 63.90
N ASN A 481 -66.98 -12.15 63.49
CA ASN A 481 -67.90 -12.60 62.46
C ASN A 481 -69.28 -13.03 63.01
N LEU A 482 -69.50 -12.83 64.33
CA LEU A 482 -70.80 -13.05 64.99
C LEU A 482 -71.86 -12.12 64.40
N PRO A 483 -73.10 -12.60 64.14
CA PRO A 483 -74.09 -11.86 63.34
C PRO A 483 -74.50 -10.50 63.92
N LEU A 484 -74.39 -10.30 65.23
CA LEU A 484 -74.73 -9.03 65.91
C LEU A 484 -73.57 -8.02 65.96
N LEU A 485 -72.34 -8.45 65.65
CA LEU A 485 -71.11 -7.62 65.66
C LEU A 485 -70.64 -7.25 64.25
N LYS A 486 -71.44 -7.55 63.22
CA LYS A 486 -71.13 -7.23 61.84
C LYS A 486 -71.42 -5.76 61.55
N PHE A 487 -70.35 -4.98 61.44
CA PHE A 487 -70.39 -3.61 60.90
C PHE A 487 -71.01 -3.53 59.49
N GLU A 488 -71.07 -4.65 58.76
CA GLU A 488 -71.84 -4.84 57.53
C GLU A 488 -73.36 -4.55 57.64
N LEU A 489 -73.95 -4.54 58.84
CA LEU A 489 -75.37 -4.26 59.08
C LEU A 489 -75.68 -2.75 59.23
N LEU A 490 -74.66 -1.90 59.35
CA LEU A 490 -74.83 -0.45 59.44
C LEU A 490 -74.96 0.13 58.02
N ASN A 491 -76.17 0.56 57.65
CA ASN A 491 -76.45 1.24 56.38
C ASN A 491 -75.89 2.67 56.35
N MET A 492 -74.57 2.82 56.32
CA MET A 492 -73.93 4.12 56.08
C MET A 492 -74.18 4.58 54.64
N HIS A 493 -74.74 5.79 54.51
CA HIS A 493 -75.00 6.42 53.21
C HIS A 493 -73.73 7.09 52.63
N SER A 494 -72.73 7.36 53.46
CA SER A 494 -71.39 7.79 53.06
C SER A 494 -70.50 6.59 52.70
N GLN A 495 -70.05 6.52 51.44
CA GLN A 495 -69.01 5.60 51.01
C GLN A 495 -67.66 6.32 50.88
N PRO A 496 -66.53 5.70 51.29
CA PRO A 496 -65.22 6.19 50.88
C PRO A 496 -65.04 5.99 49.36
N PRO A 497 -64.20 6.79 48.68
CA PRO A 497 -63.92 6.60 47.26
C PRO A 497 -63.36 5.19 46.97
N ASP A 498 -63.95 4.50 45.99
CA ASP A 498 -63.46 3.20 45.52
C ASP A 498 -62.01 3.33 45.00
N LEU A 499 -61.18 2.31 45.27
CA LEU A 499 -59.80 2.26 44.76
C LEU A 499 -59.78 2.34 43.23
N PHE A 500 -58.95 3.24 42.70
CA PHE A 500 -58.89 3.65 41.30
C PHE A 500 -58.85 2.46 40.32
N PRO A 501 -59.95 2.14 39.60
CA PRO A 501 -59.96 1.04 38.64
C PRO A 501 -59.03 1.36 37.46
N VAL A 502 -58.28 0.36 37.01
CA VAL A 502 -57.19 0.58 36.04
C VAL A 502 -57.71 0.75 34.61
N ASP A 503 -58.84 0.13 34.26
CA ASP A 503 -59.35 0.05 32.89
C ASP A 503 -60.49 1.03 32.57
N ILE A 504 -60.27 1.83 31.53
CA ILE A 504 -61.20 2.89 31.09
C ILE A 504 -62.49 2.33 30.48
N GLU A 505 -62.42 1.17 29.81
CA GLU A 505 -63.61 0.54 29.20
C GLU A 505 -64.61 0.06 30.26
N GLU A 506 -64.12 -0.45 31.40
CA GLU A 506 -64.98 -0.84 32.51
C GLU A 506 -65.68 0.37 33.12
N ILE A 507 -64.93 1.45 33.42
CA ILE A 507 -65.47 2.73 33.92
C ILE A 507 -66.54 3.25 32.95
N MET A 508 -66.24 3.29 31.65
CA MET A 508 -67.15 3.74 30.60
C MET A 508 -68.42 2.88 30.51
N SER A 509 -68.33 1.56 30.72
CA SER A 509 -69.49 0.66 30.73
C SER A 509 -70.42 0.92 31.92
N VAL A 510 -69.85 1.17 33.11
CA VAL A 510 -70.61 1.48 34.33
C VAL A 510 -71.24 2.88 34.22
N LEU A 511 -70.48 3.87 33.73
CA LEU A 511 -70.98 5.21 33.44
C LEU A 511 -72.18 5.19 32.50
N LYS A 512 -72.06 4.51 31.34
CA LYS A 512 -73.17 4.35 30.39
C LYS A 512 -74.41 3.74 31.04
N ARG A 513 -74.24 2.70 31.87
CA ARG A 513 -75.35 2.06 32.59
C ARG A 513 -76.00 3.01 33.61
N LYS A 514 -75.21 3.77 34.39
CA LYS A 514 -75.72 4.71 35.38
C LYS A 514 -76.39 5.92 34.74
N MET A 515 -75.77 6.53 33.72
CA MET A 515 -76.38 7.64 32.97
C MET A 515 -77.67 7.22 32.26
N PHE A 516 -77.74 6.04 31.66
CA PHE A 516 -78.98 5.51 31.07
C PHE A 516 -80.09 5.31 32.11
N LYS A 517 -79.74 4.98 33.36
CA LYS A 517 -80.71 4.92 34.46
C LYS A 517 -81.16 6.31 34.91
N LEU A 518 -80.26 7.29 35.03
CA LEU A 518 -80.63 8.69 35.28
C LEU A 518 -81.57 9.24 34.22
N THR A 519 -81.21 9.13 32.93
CA THR A 519 -82.04 9.68 31.85
C THR A 519 -83.40 8.99 31.72
N LYS A 520 -83.51 7.73 32.14
CA LYS A 520 -84.80 7.03 32.23
C LYS A 520 -85.61 7.42 33.48
N ALA A 521 -84.95 7.79 34.57
CA ALA A 521 -85.60 8.23 35.81
C ALA A 521 -86.03 9.70 35.76
N TYR A 522 -85.33 10.54 34.99
CA TYR A 522 -85.62 11.96 34.82
C TYR A 522 -86.97 12.16 34.14
N LYS A 523 -87.90 12.81 34.84
CA LYS A 523 -89.15 13.34 34.30
C LYS A 523 -89.12 14.85 34.48
N SER A 524 -89.59 15.60 33.48
CA SER A 524 -89.58 17.07 33.48
C SER A 524 -90.30 17.70 34.68
N GLU A 525 -91.21 16.96 35.31
CA GLU A 525 -91.97 17.36 36.50
C GLU A 525 -91.14 17.34 37.81
N MET A 526 -89.91 16.81 37.81
CA MET A 526 -89.09 16.70 39.03
C MET A 526 -88.31 17.95 39.39
N GLU A 527 -88.12 18.91 38.49
CA GLU A 527 -87.28 20.10 38.74
C GLU A 527 -87.75 20.93 39.96
N SER A 528 -89.05 20.98 40.21
CA SER A 528 -89.66 21.63 41.39
C SER A 528 -89.47 20.88 42.71
N PHE A 529 -89.17 19.58 42.67
CA PHE A 529 -88.98 18.73 43.86
C PHE A 529 -87.51 18.56 44.27
N ILE A 530 -86.55 19.03 43.44
CA ILE A 530 -85.11 18.98 43.74
C ILE A 530 -84.75 19.63 45.10
N PRO A 531 -85.17 20.86 45.45
CA PRO A 531 -84.79 21.45 46.75
C PRO A 531 -85.30 20.63 47.94
N LEU A 532 -86.54 20.13 47.87
CA LEU A 532 -87.14 19.29 48.90
C LEU A 532 -86.44 17.91 49.03
N SER A 533 -85.89 17.37 47.95
CA SER A 533 -85.12 16.12 48.00
C SER A 533 -83.70 16.33 48.50
N VAL A 534 -83.10 17.50 48.24
CA VAL A 534 -81.81 17.91 48.82
C VAL A 534 -81.92 18.13 50.34
N GLU A 535 -82.97 18.81 50.80
CA GLU A 535 -83.23 18.98 52.25
C GLU A 535 -83.45 17.65 52.96
N LYS A 536 -84.24 16.74 52.38
CA LYS A 536 -84.41 15.37 52.91
C LYS A 536 -83.11 14.57 52.92
N TYR A 537 -82.35 14.59 51.84
CA TYR A 537 -81.05 13.91 51.82
C TYR A 537 -80.09 14.50 52.88
N HIS A 538 -80.16 15.81 53.12
CA HIS A 538 -79.36 16.46 54.15
C HIS A 538 -79.82 16.08 55.57
N SER A 539 -81.12 16.02 55.86
CA SER A 539 -81.62 15.52 57.15
C SER A 539 -81.23 14.06 57.38
N ASP A 540 -81.46 13.20 56.40
CA ASP A 540 -81.13 11.76 56.48
C ASP A 540 -79.61 11.55 56.68
N TYR A 541 -78.78 12.36 56.01
CA TYR A 541 -77.33 12.35 56.20
C TYR A 541 -76.92 12.79 57.62
N MET A 542 -77.49 13.88 58.14
CA MET A 542 -77.21 14.36 59.49
C MET A 542 -77.64 13.33 60.55
N GLU A 543 -78.81 12.69 60.38
CA GLU A 543 -79.26 11.58 61.24
C GLU A 543 -78.26 10.41 61.25
N THR A 544 -77.70 10.03 60.09
CA THR A 544 -76.66 8.98 60.05
C THR A 544 -75.33 9.40 60.67
N CYS A 545 -74.99 10.70 60.66
CA CYS A 545 -73.80 11.23 61.33
C CYS A 545 -73.97 11.31 62.84
N ASP A 546 -75.17 11.66 63.32
CA ASP A 546 -75.45 11.75 64.75
C ASP A 546 -75.61 10.35 65.38
N ALA A 547 -76.20 9.39 64.66
CA ALA A 547 -76.21 7.98 65.04
C ALA A 547 -74.79 7.39 65.24
N ALA A 548 -73.79 7.90 64.51
CA ALA A 548 -72.39 7.49 64.69
C ALA A 548 -71.72 8.13 65.93
N LYS A 549 -72.19 9.29 66.41
CA LYS A 549 -71.66 9.96 67.63
C LYS A 549 -72.12 9.27 68.90
N TYR A 550 -73.39 8.86 68.97
CA TYR A 550 -73.94 8.10 70.10
C TYR A 550 -73.23 6.75 70.34
N SER A 551 -72.47 6.24 69.36
CA SER A 551 -71.61 5.06 69.53
C SER A 551 -70.26 5.33 70.22
N SER A 552 -69.88 6.60 70.42
CA SER A 552 -68.57 6.99 71.00
C SER A 552 -68.69 7.59 72.39
N GLU A 553 -69.82 8.25 72.72
CA GLU A 553 -69.99 8.97 74.00
C GLU A 553 -70.05 8.02 75.21
N ASP A 554 -70.48 6.76 75.03
CA ASP A 554 -70.48 5.73 76.08
C ASP A 554 -69.06 5.25 76.51
N GLN A 555 -67.98 5.68 75.83
CA GLN A 555 -66.60 5.33 76.20
C GLN A 555 -65.81 6.44 76.90
N GLU A 556 -66.31 7.68 76.97
CA GLU A 556 -65.55 8.81 77.54
C GLU A 556 -65.69 8.97 79.08
N GLN A 557 -66.49 8.14 79.76
CA GLN A 557 -66.75 8.25 81.20
C GLN A 557 -65.87 7.36 82.13
N SER A 558 -64.62 7.04 81.78
CA SER A 558 -63.65 6.54 82.78
C SER A 558 -62.17 6.63 82.38
N ALA A 559 -61.50 7.76 82.65
CA ALA A 559 -60.06 7.81 82.98
C ALA A 559 -59.60 9.21 83.44
N ILE A 560 -59.51 9.43 84.76
CA ILE A 560 -58.66 10.48 85.36
C ILE A 560 -57.30 9.83 85.69
N PRO A 561 -56.16 10.52 85.53
CA PRO A 561 -54.91 9.87 85.14
C PRO A 561 -54.02 9.48 86.32
N ASN A 562 -53.13 8.49 86.10
CA ASN A 562 -51.74 8.51 86.58
C ASN A 562 -50.87 7.45 85.88
N ASP A 563 -49.90 7.95 85.12
CA ASP A 563 -48.48 7.58 85.06
C ASP A 563 -47.95 6.12 85.03
N VAL A 564 -46.83 6.00 84.27
CA VAL A 564 -45.86 4.88 84.21
C VAL A 564 -46.21 3.63 83.38
N LEU A 565 -45.82 3.75 82.10
CA LEU A 565 -45.04 2.80 81.29
C LEU A 565 -45.47 1.32 81.14
N LEU A 566 -45.73 1.00 79.87
CA LEU A 566 -45.24 -0.18 79.15
C LEU A 566 -45.61 -1.56 79.73
N ASN A 567 -46.60 -2.20 79.11
CA ASN A 567 -46.24 -3.19 78.09
C ASN A 567 -47.39 -3.56 77.14
N GLU A 568 -46.97 -3.96 75.94
CA GLU A 568 -47.71 -4.73 74.92
C GLU A 568 -48.81 -4.10 74.04
N LYS A 569 -48.53 -4.21 72.73
CA LYS A 569 -49.45 -4.54 71.61
C LYS A 569 -50.34 -3.44 71.02
N THR A 570 -49.75 -2.77 70.02
CA THR A 570 -50.22 -2.81 68.62
C THR A 570 -51.74 -2.89 68.40
N LEU A 571 -52.43 -1.77 68.59
CA LEU A 571 -53.63 -1.43 67.83
C LEU A 571 -53.42 -0.06 67.16
N TYR A 572 -54.03 0.11 65.99
CA TYR A 572 -53.81 1.27 65.13
C TYR A 572 -54.60 2.49 65.63
N ASP A 573 -54.06 3.18 66.64
CA ASP A 573 -54.43 4.59 66.84
C ASP A 573 -53.93 5.39 65.64
N ILE A 574 -54.85 6.01 64.89
CA ILE A 574 -54.52 6.96 63.84
C ILE A 574 -53.79 8.12 64.51
N PRO A 575 -52.47 8.33 64.28
CA PRO A 575 -51.72 9.27 65.08
C PRO A 575 -52.25 10.69 64.86
N SER A 576 -52.58 11.39 65.94
CA SER A 576 -53.10 12.75 65.83
C SER A 576 -52.10 13.65 65.11
N ARG A 577 -52.57 14.72 64.45
CA ARG A 577 -51.70 15.66 63.69
C ARG A 577 -50.51 16.17 64.51
N LYS A 578 -50.65 16.30 65.84
CA LYS A 578 -49.55 16.65 66.76
C LYS A 578 -48.51 15.53 66.87
N GLN A 579 -48.95 14.28 67.04
CA GLN A 579 -48.07 13.09 67.10
C GLN A 579 -47.34 12.87 65.76
N ILE A 580 -48.02 12.99 64.61
CA ILE A 580 -47.39 12.90 63.29
C ILE A 580 -46.27 13.94 63.16
N LYS A 581 -46.51 15.19 63.59
CA LYS A 581 -45.51 16.28 63.50
C LYS A 581 -44.31 16.05 64.42
N VAL A 582 -44.49 15.40 65.57
CA VAL A 582 -43.39 15.01 66.47
C VAL A 582 -42.61 13.81 65.92
N LEU A 583 -43.28 12.84 65.31
CA LEU A 583 -42.64 11.69 64.67
C LEU A 583 -41.86 12.09 63.42
N SER A 584 -42.41 12.96 62.57
CA SER A 584 -41.69 13.46 61.38
C SER A 584 -40.48 14.31 61.77
N ALA A 585 -40.58 15.14 62.81
CA ALA A 585 -39.42 15.84 63.37
C ALA A 585 -38.34 14.86 63.86
N LYS A 586 -38.71 13.81 64.62
CA LYS A 586 -37.76 12.77 65.06
C LYS A 586 -37.09 12.02 63.90
N VAL A 587 -37.81 11.73 62.82
CA VAL A 587 -37.23 11.09 61.62
C VAL A 587 -36.24 12.03 60.91
N ILE A 588 -36.53 13.32 60.83
CA ILE A 588 -35.62 14.32 60.29
C ILE A 588 -34.36 14.45 61.17
N ASP A 589 -34.51 14.53 62.50
CA ASP A 589 -33.39 14.57 63.43
C ASP A 589 -32.51 13.30 63.37
N GLN A 590 -33.12 12.13 63.14
CA GLN A 590 -32.39 10.87 62.92
C GLN A 590 -31.65 10.88 61.58
N ALA A 591 -32.26 11.35 60.50
CA ALA A 591 -31.61 11.49 59.21
C ALA A 591 -30.42 12.49 59.26
N ILE A 592 -30.57 13.61 59.97
CA ILE A 592 -29.50 14.60 60.19
C ILE A 592 -28.37 14.02 61.05
N LYS A 593 -28.69 13.17 62.05
CA LYS A 593 -27.66 12.47 62.82
C LYS A 593 -26.88 11.46 61.97
N ILE A 594 -27.56 10.74 61.07
CA ILE A 594 -26.92 9.78 60.15
C ILE A 594 -26.10 10.48 59.06
N SER A 595 -26.46 11.70 58.63
CA SER A 595 -25.65 12.47 57.66
C SER A 595 -24.41 13.15 58.27
N ASN A 596 -24.34 13.22 59.60
CA ASN A 596 -23.26 13.88 60.35
C ASN A 596 -22.33 12.86 61.06
N THR A 597 -22.47 11.57 60.74
CA THR A 597 -21.59 10.46 61.11
C THR A 597 -20.97 9.84 59.88
#